data_AF-A0A1G8EK41-F1
#
_entry.id   AF-A0A1G8EK41-F1
#
_cell.length_a   1.000
_cell.length_b   1.000
_cell.length_c   1.000
_cell.angle_alpha   90.00
_cell.angle_beta   90.00
_cell.angle_gamma   90.00
#
_symmetry.space_group_name_H-M   'P 1'
#
loop_
_entity.id
_entity.type
_entity.pdbx_description
1 polymer ?
#
loop_
_entity_poly.entity_id
_entity_poly.type
_entity_poly.pdbx_seq_one_letter_code
_entity_poly.pdbx_strand_id
1 'polypeptide(L)'
;MVPADCDAYMPYLDSFREMASTGQIPALPNGTFISEPLPAFGMPKATLHAHHLTPGEAVLIGDDEGCRADAVYEGDKEVTHSSGVPIHLSMFRLRRIYHIDDIPTAPNGETPMRYDEALTHLHNGARVARRTWLHGAPAEPAWLVLVPGSTITVEADRPIGKAAPELVGRKLTYEPHVDLVNPHTGRVRVYHPTPEDRAADDWHISY
;
A
#
# COMPACT_ATOMS: atom_id res chain seq x y z
N MET A 1 -10.23 -7.18 29.54
CA MET A 1 -9.40 -6.45 28.56
C MET A 1 -10.36 -5.60 27.77
N VAL A 2 -10.22 -4.28 27.91
CA VAL A 2 -10.99 -3.29 27.14
C VAL A 2 -10.21 -3.08 25.83
N PRO A 3 -10.84 -3.03 24.65
CA PRO A 3 -10.15 -2.70 23.41
C PRO A 3 -9.48 -1.32 23.55
N ALA A 4 -8.25 -1.17 23.06
CA ALA A 4 -7.63 0.13 22.93
C ALA A 4 -8.45 0.92 21.90
N ASP A 5 -9.26 1.84 22.40
CA ASP A 5 -10.11 2.70 21.58
C ASP A 5 -9.19 3.63 20.79
N CYS A 6 -9.16 3.58 19.45
CA CYS A 6 -8.36 4.57 18.69
C CYS A 6 -8.88 6.01 19.02
N ASP A 7 -10.07 6.18 19.63
CA ASP A 7 -10.57 7.44 20.21
C ASP A 7 -9.72 7.99 21.37
N ALA A 8 -8.97 7.15 22.09
CA ALA A 8 -8.05 7.59 23.15
C ALA A 8 -6.89 8.46 22.61
N TYR A 9 -6.65 8.43 21.31
CA TYR A 9 -5.66 9.26 20.64
C TYR A 9 -6.19 10.65 20.27
N MET A 10 -7.52 10.88 20.34
CA MET A 10 -8.16 12.15 19.94
C MET A 10 -7.78 13.37 20.79
N PRO A 11 -7.63 13.29 22.14
CA PRO A 11 -7.22 14.45 22.96
C PRO A 11 -5.82 14.98 22.65
N TYR A 12 -4.93 14.12 22.14
CA TYR A 12 -3.58 14.50 21.73
C TYR A 12 -3.56 15.27 20.40
N LEU A 13 -4.63 15.17 19.60
CA LEU A 13 -4.85 15.95 18.37
C LEU A 13 -5.18 17.42 18.67
N ASP A 14 -5.90 17.69 19.77
CA ASP A 14 -6.28 19.06 20.16
C ASP A 14 -5.09 19.85 20.75
N SER A 15 -4.21 19.18 21.50
CA SER A 15 -2.93 19.78 21.93
C SER A 15 -2.05 20.18 20.73
N PHE A 16 -2.09 19.42 19.63
CA PHE A 16 -1.33 19.72 18.42
C PHE A 16 -1.87 20.94 17.64
N ARG A 17 -3.19 21.17 17.65
CA ARG A 17 -3.79 22.40 17.09
C ARG A 17 -3.33 23.65 17.84
N GLU A 18 -3.18 23.55 19.16
CA GLU A 18 -2.64 24.63 20.01
C GLU A 18 -1.12 24.82 19.78
N MET A 19 -0.37 23.74 19.58
CA MET A 19 1.07 23.73 19.28
C MET A 19 1.43 24.36 17.91
N ALA A 20 0.67 24.05 16.85
CA ALA A 20 0.90 24.62 15.51
C ALA A 20 0.63 26.13 15.45
N SER A 21 -0.18 26.64 16.37
CA SER A 21 -0.48 28.07 16.50
C SER A 21 0.58 28.86 17.29
N THR A 22 1.43 28.18 18.09
CA THR A 22 2.34 28.81 19.06
C THR A 22 3.84 28.61 18.75
N GLY A 23 4.21 27.70 17.84
CA GLY A 23 5.59 27.57 17.33
C GLY A 23 6.60 27.01 18.33
N GLN A 24 6.16 26.40 19.44
CA GLN A 24 7.03 25.73 20.40
C GLN A 24 6.89 24.21 20.28
N ILE A 25 8.02 23.50 20.11
CA ILE A 25 8.09 22.04 20.12
C ILE A 25 8.72 21.60 21.45
N PRO A 26 7.98 21.01 22.40
CA PRO A 26 8.59 20.27 23.49
C PRO A 26 9.10 18.90 23.01
N ALA A 27 10.17 18.40 23.63
CA ALA A 27 10.72 17.09 23.34
C ALA A 27 9.67 15.99 23.62
N LEU A 28 9.30 15.22 22.59
CA LEU A 28 8.36 14.11 22.71
C LEU A 28 9.12 12.82 23.05
N PRO A 29 8.65 12.01 24.01
CA PRO A 29 8.99 10.59 24.08
C PRO A 29 8.28 9.85 22.93
N ASN A 30 9.04 9.03 22.19
CA ASN A 30 8.65 8.03 21.17
C ASN A 30 7.16 7.89 20.73
N GLY A 31 6.90 8.10 19.42
CA GLY A 31 5.66 7.76 18.67
C GLY A 31 4.45 8.66 18.99
N THR A 32 3.70 9.32 18.08
CA THR A 32 2.70 8.77 17.13
C THR A 32 1.70 9.91 16.68
N PHE A 33 1.45 10.08 15.35
CA PHE A 33 0.29 10.45 14.43
C PHE A 33 -0.91 11.46 14.70
N ILE A 34 -1.59 11.96 13.59
CA ILE A 34 -2.85 12.80 13.50
C ILE A 34 -3.59 12.73 12.09
N SER A 35 -4.90 13.11 11.92
CA SER A 35 -5.75 13.12 10.67
C SER A 35 -6.44 14.46 10.19
N GLU A 36 -7.33 14.43 9.15
CA GLU A 36 -7.47 15.36 7.97
C GLU A 36 -7.78 16.87 8.03
N PRO A 37 -7.26 17.67 7.04
CA PRO A 37 -6.41 17.22 5.91
C PRO A 37 -5.08 16.68 6.47
N LEU A 38 -4.76 15.38 6.27
CA LEU A 38 -4.16 14.60 7.38
C LEU A 38 -2.79 15.20 7.53
N PRO A 39 -2.46 15.76 8.71
CA PRO A 39 -1.35 16.68 8.79
C PRO A 39 -0.10 15.95 8.36
N ALA A 40 0.71 16.69 7.62
CA ALA A 40 2.07 16.27 7.39
C ALA A 40 2.75 16.17 8.76
N PHE A 41 3.25 14.99 9.12
CA PHE A 41 3.99 14.78 10.36
C PHE A 41 5.46 14.51 10.06
N GLY A 42 6.33 14.97 10.94
CA GLY A 42 7.78 14.80 10.81
C GLY A 42 8.30 13.74 11.77
N MET A 43 9.02 12.74 11.28
CA MET A 43 9.79 11.80 12.12
C MET A 43 11.28 12.15 12.09
N PRO A 44 12.02 11.98 13.20
CA PRO A 44 13.47 12.15 13.18
C PRO A 44 14.10 11.26 12.11
N LYS A 45 14.90 11.84 11.22
CA LYS A 45 15.53 11.10 10.11
C LYS A 45 16.36 9.89 10.57
N ALA A 46 16.92 9.96 11.78
CA ALA A 46 17.67 8.86 12.39
C ALA A 46 16.83 7.58 12.58
N THR A 47 15.51 7.72 12.81
CA THR A 47 14.58 6.60 12.99
C THR A 47 14.31 5.85 11.68
N LEU A 48 14.51 6.50 10.52
CA LEU A 48 14.12 5.99 9.20
C LEU A 48 15.31 5.74 8.27
N HIS A 49 16.53 5.93 8.76
CA HIS A 49 17.74 5.94 7.95
C HIS A 49 18.04 4.61 7.22
N ALA A 50 17.36 3.52 7.58
CA ALA A 50 17.48 2.20 6.95
C ALA A 50 16.54 2.00 5.74
N HIS A 51 15.54 2.86 5.54
CA HIS A 51 14.42 2.56 4.63
C HIS A 51 14.55 3.18 3.23
N HIS A 52 15.54 4.03 2.97
CA HIS A 52 15.83 4.62 1.65
C HIS A 52 14.59 5.15 0.88
N LEU A 53 13.64 5.75 1.60
CA LEU A 53 12.36 6.18 1.04
C LEU A 53 12.53 7.29 -0.01
N THR A 54 11.70 7.25 -1.05
CA THR A 54 11.64 8.26 -2.11
C THR A 54 10.38 9.12 -1.99
N PRO A 55 10.43 10.45 -2.20
CA PRO A 55 9.24 11.29 -2.13
C PRO A 55 8.13 10.80 -3.07
N GLY A 56 6.92 10.66 -2.55
CA GLY A 56 5.75 10.08 -3.25
C GLY A 56 5.51 8.60 -2.95
N GLU A 57 6.44 7.93 -2.28
CA GLU A 57 6.30 6.53 -1.87
C GLU A 57 5.27 6.38 -0.74
N ALA A 58 4.39 5.38 -0.90
CA ALA A 58 3.42 5.04 0.13
C ALA A 58 4.13 4.25 1.24
N VAL A 59 3.75 4.52 2.48
CA VAL A 59 4.35 3.92 3.67
C VAL A 59 3.23 3.52 4.60
N LEU A 60 3.23 2.23 4.97
CA LEU A 60 2.38 1.71 6.03
C LEU A 60 3.10 1.86 7.35
N ILE A 61 2.45 2.50 8.30
CA ILE A 61 2.98 2.69 9.64
C ILE A 61 1.92 2.16 10.60
N GLY A 62 2.30 1.21 11.44
CA GLY A 62 1.39 0.60 12.40
C GLY A 62 2.09 0.36 13.72
N ASP A 63 1.29 0.17 14.75
CA ASP A 63 1.75 -0.37 16.03
C ASP A 63 1.33 -1.85 16.16
N ASP A 64 1.82 -2.47 17.23
CA ASP A 64 1.47 -3.85 17.61
C ASP A 64 0.03 -3.97 18.13
N GLU A 65 -0.68 -2.84 18.33
CA GLU A 65 -2.03 -2.77 18.89
C GLU A 65 -3.13 -2.73 17.83
N GLY A 66 -2.75 -2.72 16.54
CA GLY A 66 -3.68 -2.97 15.43
C GLY A 66 -4.24 -1.71 14.75
N CYS A 67 -3.93 -0.49 15.21
CA CYS A 67 -4.22 0.71 14.42
C CYS A 67 -3.10 0.85 13.34
N ARG A 68 -3.49 0.96 12.05
CA ARG A 68 -2.58 1.18 10.92
C ARG A 68 -2.86 2.50 10.23
N ALA A 69 -1.80 3.10 9.70
CA ALA A 69 -1.84 4.33 8.95
C ALA A 69 -1.16 4.16 7.59
N ASP A 70 -1.86 4.55 6.52
CA ASP A 70 -1.28 4.77 5.20
C ASP A 70 -0.82 6.23 5.13
N ALA A 71 0.44 6.45 4.75
CA ALA A 71 1.02 7.76 4.58
C ALA A 71 1.87 7.83 3.30
N VAL A 72 2.10 9.03 2.79
CA VAL A 72 3.01 9.30 1.68
C VAL A 72 4.21 10.04 2.21
N TYR A 73 5.40 9.53 1.94
CA TYR A 73 6.62 10.26 2.24
C TYR A 73 6.75 11.49 1.34
N GLU A 74 6.92 12.67 1.91
CA GLU A 74 7.00 13.94 1.18
C GLU A 74 8.44 14.44 1.00
N GLY A 75 9.42 13.81 1.66
CA GLY A 75 10.82 14.22 1.67
C GLY A 75 11.30 14.70 3.04
N ASP A 76 12.57 15.06 3.10
CA ASP A 76 13.19 15.58 4.32
C ASP A 76 13.06 17.12 4.38
N LYS A 77 12.80 17.64 5.58
CA LYS A 77 12.77 19.08 5.87
C LYS A 77 13.67 19.41 7.05
N GLU A 78 14.48 20.45 6.91
CA GLU A 78 15.19 21.04 8.04
C GLU A 78 14.27 22.01 8.79
N VAL A 79 14.19 21.86 10.11
CA VAL A 79 13.38 22.69 11.00
C VAL A 79 14.27 23.17 12.14
N THR A 80 14.24 24.47 12.44
CA THR A 80 15.01 25.03 13.55
C THR A 80 14.27 24.82 14.87
N HIS A 81 14.89 24.12 15.82
CA HIS A 81 14.37 23.96 17.17
C HIS A 81 14.36 25.30 17.92
N SER A 82 13.56 25.42 18.98
CA SER A 82 13.49 26.63 19.82
C SER A 82 14.83 27.01 20.45
N SER A 83 15.75 26.06 20.58
CA SER A 83 17.14 26.28 21.02
C SER A 83 18.08 26.80 19.93
N GLY A 84 17.59 27.03 18.70
CA GLY A 84 18.38 27.46 17.55
C GLY A 84 19.12 26.33 16.81
N VAL A 85 18.96 25.08 17.25
CA VAL A 85 19.63 23.92 16.64
C VAL A 85 18.79 23.38 15.47
N PRO A 86 19.37 23.18 14.27
CA PRO A 86 18.64 22.57 13.15
C PRO A 86 18.37 21.09 13.41
N ILE A 87 17.16 20.63 13.07
CA ILE A 87 16.73 19.24 13.14
C ILE A 87 16.20 18.84 11.76
N HIS A 88 16.61 17.68 11.25
CA HIS A 88 16.08 17.11 10.01
C HIS A 88 14.94 16.14 10.30
N LEU A 89 13.78 16.41 9.72
CA LEU A 89 12.57 15.60 9.83
C LEU A 89 12.22 15.00 8.47
N SER A 90 11.91 13.71 8.46
CA SER A 90 11.28 13.05 7.32
C SER A 90 9.78 13.31 7.40
N MET A 91 9.23 13.98 6.39
CA MET A 91 7.85 14.43 6.35
C MET A 91 6.95 13.39 5.71
N PHE A 92 5.78 13.15 6.29
CA PHE A 92 4.81 12.19 5.79
C PHE A 92 3.42 12.81 5.78
N ARG A 93 2.73 12.75 4.66
CA ARG A 93 1.31 13.08 4.58
C ARG A 93 0.49 11.84 4.78
N LEU A 94 -0.24 11.79 5.88
CA LEU A 94 -1.17 10.70 6.13
C LEU A 94 -2.27 10.68 5.04
N ARG A 95 -2.72 9.49 4.67
CA ARG A 95 -3.82 9.25 3.72
C ARG A 95 -5.03 8.62 4.39
N ARG A 96 -4.78 7.73 5.35
CA ARG A 96 -5.84 7.05 6.10
C ARG A 96 -5.28 6.49 7.40
N ILE A 97 -6.09 6.50 8.46
CA ILE A 97 -5.88 5.70 9.67
C ILE A 97 -7.05 4.72 9.74
N TYR A 98 -6.79 3.47 10.07
CA TYR A 98 -7.80 2.42 10.18
C TYR A 98 -7.39 1.40 11.23
N HIS A 99 -8.36 0.88 11.99
CA HIS A 99 -8.13 -0.30 12.80
C HIS A 99 -8.09 -1.54 11.89
N ILE A 100 -7.25 -2.53 12.20
CA ILE A 100 -7.19 -3.76 11.40
C ILE A 100 -8.52 -4.52 11.42
N ASP A 101 -9.25 -4.44 12.54
CA ASP A 101 -10.60 -5.01 12.67
C ASP A 101 -11.68 -4.19 11.95
N ASP A 102 -11.41 -2.91 11.66
CA ASP A 102 -12.30 -2.04 10.89
C ASP A 102 -12.12 -2.22 9.38
N ILE A 103 -11.18 -3.06 8.93
CA ILE A 103 -11.14 -3.49 7.54
C ILE A 103 -12.42 -4.31 7.33
N PRO A 104 -13.45 -3.77 6.65
CA PRO A 104 -14.77 -4.39 6.63
C PRO A 104 -14.60 -5.81 6.13
N THR A 105 -15.12 -6.79 6.89
CA THR A 105 -15.30 -8.16 6.40
C THR A 105 -15.76 -8.05 4.96
N ALA A 106 -15.12 -8.82 4.06
CA ALA A 106 -15.48 -8.81 2.66
C ALA A 106 -17.02 -8.93 2.57
N PRO A 107 -17.69 -8.35 1.55
CA PRO A 107 -19.15 -8.25 1.52
C PRO A 107 -19.91 -9.59 1.74
N ASN A 108 -19.20 -10.71 1.58
CA ASN A 108 -19.62 -12.09 1.78
C ASN A 108 -19.31 -12.69 3.18
N GLY A 109 -18.74 -11.93 4.12
CA GLY A 109 -18.33 -12.39 5.44
C GLY A 109 -17.00 -13.17 5.47
N GLU A 110 -16.25 -13.21 4.36
CA GLU A 110 -14.98 -13.95 4.32
C GLU A 110 -13.90 -13.29 5.19
N THR A 111 -13.17 -14.12 5.92
CA THR A 111 -12.00 -13.73 6.70
C THR A 111 -10.90 -13.25 5.75
N PRO A 112 -10.23 -12.10 6.03
CA PRO A 112 -9.04 -11.71 5.29
C PRO A 112 -8.02 -12.85 5.29
N MET A 113 -7.30 -12.99 4.18
CA MET A 113 -6.31 -14.04 3.96
C MET A 113 -4.93 -13.44 3.71
N ARG A 114 -3.91 -14.24 4.02
CA ARG A 114 -2.51 -13.90 3.76
C ARG A 114 -2.17 -14.09 2.28
N TYR A 115 -1.06 -13.50 1.84
CA TYR A 115 -0.63 -13.59 0.44
C TYR A 115 -0.41 -15.04 -0.05
N ASP A 116 0.18 -15.91 0.78
CA ASP A 116 0.43 -17.32 0.46
C ASP A 116 -0.87 -18.15 0.31
N GLU A 117 -1.85 -17.86 1.15
CA GLU A 117 -3.22 -18.40 1.02
C GLU A 117 -3.87 -17.91 -0.29
N ALA A 118 -3.68 -16.64 -0.65
CA ALA A 118 -4.17 -16.07 -1.91
C ALA A 118 -3.58 -16.73 -3.14
N LEU A 119 -2.28 -17.03 -3.13
CA LEU A 119 -1.64 -17.81 -4.18
C LEU A 119 -2.21 -19.22 -4.28
N THR A 120 -2.50 -19.87 -3.15
CA THR A 120 -3.13 -21.20 -3.13
C THR A 120 -4.50 -21.18 -3.81
N HIS A 121 -5.32 -20.17 -3.51
CA HIS A 121 -6.62 -20.00 -4.16
C HIS A 121 -6.51 -19.67 -5.66
N LEU A 122 -5.56 -18.82 -6.05
CA LEU A 122 -5.27 -18.54 -7.47
C LEU A 122 -4.86 -19.81 -8.23
N HIS A 123 -4.00 -20.65 -7.64
CA HIS A 123 -3.60 -21.92 -8.23
C HIS A 123 -4.77 -22.89 -8.42
N ASN A 124 -5.79 -22.80 -7.56
CA ASN A 124 -7.04 -23.56 -7.66
C ASN A 124 -8.07 -22.91 -8.62
N GLY A 125 -7.68 -21.85 -9.34
CA GLY A 125 -8.51 -21.19 -10.35
C GLY A 125 -9.47 -20.13 -9.79
N ALA A 126 -9.36 -19.77 -8.51
CA ALA A 126 -10.12 -18.65 -7.96
C ALA A 126 -9.57 -17.31 -8.45
N ARG A 127 -10.38 -16.25 -8.35
CA ARG A 127 -9.93 -14.86 -8.46
C ARG A 127 -9.69 -14.35 -7.05
N VAL A 128 -8.60 -13.62 -6.85
CA VAL A 128 -8.31 -13.01 -5.53
C VAL A 128 -8.02 -11.54 -5.68
N ALA A 129 -8.35 -10.76 -4.67
CA ALA A 129 -8.13 -9.32 -4.65
C ALA A 129 -7.66 -8.87 -3.27
N ARG A 130 -7.04 -7.69 -3.20
CA ARG A 130 -6.81 -7.00 -1.92
C ARG A 130 -8.00 -6.13 -1.58
N ARG A 131 -8.40 -6.07 -0.32
CA ARG A 131 -9.46 -5.15 0.12
C ARG A 131 -9.08 -3.70 -0.10
N THR A 132 -7.81 -3.36 0.09
CA THR A 132 -7.28 -2.02 -0.19
C THR A 132 -7.40 -1.62 -1.67
N TRP A 133 -7.43 -2.57 -2.62
CA TRP A 133 -7.67 -2.26 -4.04
C TRP A 133 -9.11 -1.79 -4.31
N LEU A 134 -10.05 -2.10 -3.41
CA LEU A 134 -11.44 -1.63 -3.50
C LEU A 134 -11.61 -0.19 -3.00
N HIS A 135 -10.62 0.40 -2.32
CA HIS A 135 -10.82 1.62 -1.52
C HIS A 135 -9.80 2.76 -1.70
N GLY A 136 -8.89 2.72 -2.68
CA GLY A 136 -7.94 3.81 -3.00
C GLY A 136 -8.20 4.46 -4.38
N ALA A 137 -8.50 5.75 -4.42
CA ALA A 137 -8.99 6.44 -5.62
C ALA A 137 -7.99 6.52 -6.80
N PRO A 138 -8.46 6.34 -8.06
CA PRO A 138 -9.77 5.82 -8.40
C PRO A 138 -9.76 4.30 -8.16
N ALA A 139 -10.50 3.89 -7.15
CA ALA A 139 -10.54 2.53 -6.64
C ALA A 139 -11.40 1.71 -7.58
N GLU A 140 -10.79 1.27 -8.68
CA GLU A 140 -11.44 0.36 -9.58
C GLU A 140 -11.17 -1.05 -9.06
N PRO A 141 -12.21 -1.82 -8.70
CA PRO A 141 -12.04 -3.18 -8.19
C PRO A 141 -11.22 -3.97 -9.20
N ALA A 142 -10.08 -4.48 -8.76
CA ALA A 142 -9.20 -5.29 -9.55
C ALA A 142 -9.04 -6.65 -8.88
N TRP A 143 -8.84 -7.69 -9.67
CA TRP A 143 -8.54 -9.02 -9.17
C TRP A 143 -7.39 -9.63 -9.95
N LEU A 144 -6.72 -10.57 -9.29
CA LEU A 144 -5.73 -11.42 -9.89
C LEU A 144 -6.40 -12.64 -10.52
N VAL A 145 -5.81 -13.10 -11.61
CA VAL A 145 -6.11 -14.40 -12.22
C VAL A 145 -4.80 -15.08 -12.60
N LEU A 146 -4.72 -16.39 -12.37
CA LEU A 146 -3.62 -17.19 -12.88
C LEU A 146 -3.88 -17.50 -14.36
N VAL A 147 -3.06 -16.94 -15.23
CA VAL A 147 -3.09 -17.22 -16.66
C VAL A 147 -2.25 -18.47 -16.91
N PRO A 148 -2.86 -19.55 -17.44
CA PRO A 148 -2.10 -20.75 -17.76
C PRO A 148 -1.10 -20.44 -18.88
N GLY A 149 0.02 -21.15 -18.86
CA GLY A 149 0.95 -21.13 -19.96
C GLY A 149 0.25 -21.52 -21.27
N SER A 150 0.69 -20.94 -22.37
CA SER A 150 0.07 -21.16 -23.68
C SER A 150 1.13 -21.33 -24.76
N THR A 151 0.73 -21.83 -25.92
CA THR A 151 1.60 -21.85 -27.11
C THR A 151 1.02 -20.91 -28.14
N ILE A 152 1.84 -19.99 -28.64
CA ILE A 152 1.46 -19.06 -29.70
C ILE A 152 2.36 -19.26 -30.91
N THR A 153 1.81 -19.02 -32.11
CA THR A 153 2.61 -18.85 -33.32
C THR A 153 2.93 -17.38 -33.48
N VAL A 154 4.19 -17.04 -33.73
CA VAL A 154 4.60 -15.63 -33.90
C VAL A 154 4.14 -15.11 -35.26
N GLU A 155 3.20 -14.17 -35.23
CA GLU A 155 2.71 -13.44 -36.40
C GLU A 155 3.59 -12.20 -36.67
N ALA A 156 3.87 -11.91 -37.93
CA ALA A 156 4.79 -10.84 -38.35
C ALA A 156 4.31 -9.43 -37.95
N ASP A 157 3.00 -9.20 -37.90
CA ASP A 157 2.38 -7.91 -37.65
C ASP A 157 2.14 -7.62 -36.15
N ARG A 158 2.36 -8.62 -35.29
CA ARG A 158 2.22 -8.53 -33.83
C ARG A 158 3.49 -8.02 -33.15
N PRO A 159 3.41 -7.49 -31.91
CA PRO A 159 4.57 -6.91 -31.21
C PRO A 159 5.80 -7.83 -31.16
N ILE A 160 5.61 -9.12 -30.89
CA ILE A 160 6.73 -10.08 -30.84
C ILE A 160 7.36 -10.27 -32.23
N GLY A 161 6.56 -10.43 -33.30
CA GLY A 161 7.09 -10.58 -34.66
C GLY A 161 7.81 -9.33 -35.17
N LYS A 162 7.39 -8.14 -34.72
CA LYS A 162 8.09 -6.88 -35.01
C LYS A 162 9.40 -6.75 -34.24
N ALA A 163 9.43 -7.21 -32.98
CA ALA A 163 10.60 -7.11 -32.11
C ALA A 163 11.65 -8.21 -32.38
N ALA A 164 11.21 -9.39 -32.81
CA ALA A 164 12.06 -10.56 -33.11
C ALA A 164 11.64 -11.21 -34.44
N PRO A 165 11.94 -10.60 -35.61
CA PRO A 165 11.50 -11.08 -36.92
C PRO A 165 11.96 -12.50 -37.25
N GLU A 166 13.11 -12.95 -36.73
CA GLU A 166 13.63 -14.30 -36.88
C GLU A 166 12.78 -15.38 -36.20
N LEU A 167 11.82 -14.97 -35.34
CA LEU A 167 10.87 -15.88 -34.71
C LEU A 167 9.56 -16.02 -35.47
N VAL A 168 9.30 -15.21 -36.49
CA VAL A 168 8.04 -15.24 -37.26
C VAL A 168 7.79 -16.64 -37.84
N GLY A 169 6.57 -17.16 -37.63
CA GLY A 169 6.15 -18.50 -38.01
C GLY A 169 6.56 -19.62 -37.03
N ARG A 170 7.41 -19.33 -36.03
CA ARG A 170 7.76 -20.31 -34.98
C ARG A 170 6.69 -20.35 -33.90
N LYS A 171 6.59 -21.52 -33.25
CA LYS A 171 5.81 -21.68 -32.01
C LYS A 171 6.67 -21.31 -30.81
N LEU A 172 6.13 -20.46 -29.94
CA LEU A 172 6.72 -20.11 -28.64
C LEU A 172 5.81 -20.59 -27.52
N THR A 173 6.43 -21.03 -26.43
CA THR A 173 5.72 -21.34 -25.18
C THR A 173 5.75 -20.10 -24.29
N TYR A 174 4.59 -19.61 -23.91
CA TYR A 174 4.42 -18.58 -22.90
C TYR A 174 4.29 -19.27 -21.54
N GLU A 175 5.06 -18.81 -20.57
CA GLU A 175 5.02 -19.37 -19.22
C GLU A 175 3.75 -18.91 -18.46
N PRO A 176 3.25 -19.72 -17.52
CA PRO A 176 2.19 -19.28 -16.62
C PRO A 176 2.60 -18.01 -15.87
N HIS A 177 1.66 -17.09 -15.69
CA HIS A 177 1.87 -15.84 -14.97
C HIS A 177 0.56 -15.39 -14.33
N VAL A 178 0.65 -14.42 -13.43
CA VAL A 178 -0.52 -13.82 -12.80
C VAL A 178 -0.79 -12.49 -13.48
N ASP A 179 -2.04 -12.26 -13.88
CA ASP A 179 -2.48 -10.99 -14.41
C ASP A 179 -3.36 -10.27 -13.41
N LEU A 180 -3.21 -8.94 -13.32
CA LEU A 180 -4.15 -8.05 -12.68
C LEU A 180 -5.16 -7.56 -13.72
N VAL A 181 -6.42 -7.88 -13.48
CA VAL A 181 -7.56 -7.51 -14.33
C VAL A 181 -8.30 -6.36 -13.67
N ASN A 182 -8.47 -5.28 -14.41
CA ASN A 182 -9.34 -4.18 -14.05
C ASN A 182 -10.56 -4.17 -15.02
N PRO A 183 -11.75 -4.57 -14.56
CA PRO A 183 -12.95 -4.66 -15.39
C PRO A 183 -13.53 -3.29 -15.77
N HIS A 184 -13.23 -2.22 -15.02
CA HIS A 184 -13.77 -0.89 -15.29
C HIS A 184 -13.08 -0.25 -16.49
N THR A 185 -11.75 -0.34 -16.53
CA THR A 185 -10.96 0.15 -17.67
C THR A 185 -10.78 -0.89 -18.78
N GLY A 186 -11.16 -2.15 -18.53
CA GLY A 186 -10.89 -3.27 -19.45
C GLY A 186 -9.39 -3.56 -19.61
N ARG A 187 -8.56 -3.10 -18.67
CA ARG A 187 -7.10 -3.25 -18.73
C ARG A 187 -6.67 -4.53 -18.04
N VAL A 188 -5.72 -5.20 -18.66
CA VAL A 188 -5.02 -6.37 -18.10
C VAL A 188 -3.52 -6.06 -18.13
N ARG A 189 -2.83 -6.37 -17.04
CA ARG A 189 -1.37 -6.25 -16.95
C ARG A 189 -0.80 -7.40 -16.14
N VAL A 190 0.43 -7.79 -16.48
CA VAL A 190 1.19 -8.74 -15.68
C VAL A 190 1.33 -8.20 -14.26
N TYR A 191 0.95 -9.01 -13.29
CA TYR A 191 1.05 -8.69 -11.88
C TYR A 191 2.43 -9.06 -11.35
N HIS A 192 3.12 -8.07 -10.81
CA HIS A 192 4.39 -8.24 -10.11
C HIS A 192 4.17 -7.90 -8.64
N PRO A 193 4.18 -8.88 -7.73
CA PRO A 193 3.88 -8.63 -6.32
C PRO A 193 4.92 -7.72 -5.69
N THR A 194 4.48 -6.64 -5.07
CA THR A 194 5.35 -5.74 -4.29
C THR A 194 5.71 -6.36 -2.94
N PRO A 195 6.70 -5.83 -2.21
CA PRO A 195 6.90 -6.22 -0.80
C PRO A 195 5.64 -6.02 0.06
N GLU A 196 4.88 -4.94 -0.19
CA GLU A 196 3.64 -4.64 0.53
C GLU A 196 2.57 -5.69 0.27
N ASP A 197 2.40 -6.11 -0.99
CA ASP A 197 1.45 -7.15 -1.36
C ASP A 197 1.77 -8.49 -0.69
N ARG A 198 3.06 -8.82 -0.58
CA ARG A 198 3.53 -10.05 0.06
C ARG A 198 3.36 -10.04 1.58
N ALA A 199 3.42 -8.85 2.18
CA ALA A 199 3.21 -8.64 3.61
C ALA A 199 1.75 -8.34 3.97
N ALA A 200 0.85 -8.33 2.98
CA ALA A 200 -0.53 -8.00 3.19
C ALA A 200 -1.34 -9.19 3.69
N ASP A 201 -2.17 -8.92 4.70
CA ASP A 201 -3.12 -9.87 5.29
C ASP A 201 -4.57 -9.47 4.97
N ASP A 202 -4.78 -8.70 3.88
CA ASP A 202 -6.07 -8.17 3.45
C ASP A 202 -6.57 -8.78 2.13
N TRP A 203 -6.07 -9.97 1.77
CA TRP A 203 -6.54 -10.68 0.58
C TRP A 203 -7.92 -11.28 0.81
N HIS A 204 -8.66 -11.54 -0.28
CA HIS A 204 -9.94 -12.25 -0.26
C HIS A 204 -10.25 -12.85 -1.64
N ILE A 205 -11.21 -13.77 -1.71
CA ILE A 205 -11.71 -14.31 -2.97
C ILE A 205 -12.67 -13.28 -3.60
N SER A 206 -12.44 -12.94 -4.87
CA SER A 206 -13.31 -12.04 -5.63
C SER A 206 -14.29 -12.87 -6.47
N TYR A 207 -15.57 -12.56 -6.39
CA TYR A 207 -16.64 -13.23 -7.14
C TYR A 207 -17.00 -12.45 -8.41
#